data_AF-X0VND1-F1
#
_entry.id   AF-X0VND1-F1
#
_cell.length_a   1.000
_cell.length_b   1.000
_cell.length_c   1.000
_cell.angle_alpha   90.00
_cell.angle_beta   90.00
_cell.angle_gamma   90.00
#
_symmetry.space_group_name_H-M   'P 1'
#
loop_
_entity.id
_entity.type
_entity.pdbx_description
1 polymer ?
#
loop_
_entity_poly.entity_id
_entity_poly.type
_entity_poly.pdbx_seq_one_letter_code
_entity_poly.pdbx_strand_id
1 'polypeptide(L)'
;MNIALFLKNKLENIPEPIGFIFAKIPFMYRPGIGKLYYKRQKEIHDYYLYNKDDRQNFIFKRIYNIVDFAIHNIDFFKEHYAKNNFSIDKLKKFEDIHKIPIITKSILKQYDIEKRSSVQTNRYIVNTGGSSGEPLSFYIEPSSMGHEWAHMHTIWSKLDYKTYNLKLVFAGRSCPNVPIRYDGTRHHYAV
;
A
#
# COMPACT_ATOMS: atom_id res chain seq x y z
N MET A 1 -16.88 -11.32 5.33
CA MET A 1 -15.94 -10.42 6.03
C MET A 1 -14.54 -11.00 5.95
N ASN A 2 -13.54 -10.25 5.46
CA ASN A 2 -12.17 -10.73 5.30
C ASN A 2 -11.53 -11.02 6.68
N ILE A 3 -10.83 -12.15 6.83
CA ILE A 3 -10.14 -12.59 8.07
C ILE A 3 -9.23 -11.49 8.62
N ALA A 4 -8.51 -10.76 7.74
CA ALA A 4 -7.65 -9.66 8.15
C ALA A 4 -8.44 -8.53 8.82
N LEU A 5 -9.62 -8.21 8.28
CA LEU A 5 -10.49 -7.15 8.80
C LEU A 5 -11.14 -7.57 10.12
N PHE A 6 -11.56 -8.84 10.22
CA PHE A 6 -12.09 -9.41 11.45
C PHE A 6 -11.06 -9.39 12.59
N LEU A 7 -9.84 -9.86 12.31
CA LEU A 7 -8.76 -9.89 13.31
C LEU A 7 -8.34 -8.48 13.72
N LYS A 8 -8.25 -7.54 12.78
CA LYS A 8 -7.99 -6.13 13.08
C LYS A 8 -8.98 -5.58 14.12
N ASN A 9 -10.28 -5.77 13.89
CA ASN A 9 -11.31 -5.24 14.78
C ASN A 9 -11.28 -5.88 16.18
N LYS A 10 -10.88 -7.16 16.27
CA LYS A 10 -10.77 -7.87 17.57
C LYS A 10 -9.47 -7.54 18.31
N LEU A 11 -8.35 -7.39 17.59
CA LEU A 11 -7.04 -7.10 18.16
C LEU A 11 -6.84 -5.62 18.49
N GLU A 12 -7.63 -4.71 17.93
CA GLU A 12 -7.52 -3.27 18.21
C GLU A 12 -7.72 -2.94 19.70
N ASN A 13 -8.64 -3.65 20.38
CA ASN A 13 -9.06 -3.33 21.76
C ASN A 13 -8.47 -4.25 22.85
N ILE A 14 -7.43 -5.02 22.54
CA ILE A 14 -6.79 -5.88 23.56
C ILE A 14 -5.96 -5.04 24.54
N PRO A 15 -5.88 -5.43 25.82
CA PRO A 15 -4.97 -4.81 26.79
C PRO A 15 -3.51 -4.83 26.31
N GLU A 16 -2.76 -3.78 26.67
CA GLU A 16 -1.34 -3.63 26.29
C GLU A 16 -0.47 -4.84 26.64
N PRO A 17 -0.54 -5.46 27.85
CA PRO A 17 0.30 -6.62 28.16
C PRO A 17 0.08 -7.79 27.20
N ILE A 18 -1.19 -8.02 26.81
CA ILE A 18 -1.56 -9.05 25.83
C ILE A 18 -1.04 -8.65 24.45
N GLY A 19 -1.22 -7.38 24.07
CA GLY A 19 -0.71 -6.86 22.81
C GLY A 19 0.81 -6.94 22.65
N PHE A 20 1.58 -6.78 23.73
CA PHE A 20 3.03 -6.96 23.72
C PHE A 20 3.44 -8.41 23.39
N ILE A 21 2.71 -9.40 23.91
CA ILE A 21 2.91 -10.82 23.57
C ILE A 21 2.61 -11.04 22.08
N PHE A 22 1.49 -10.52 21.58
CA PHE A 22 1.14 -10.61 20.15
C PHE A 22 2.15 -9.89 19.24
N ALA A 23 2.73 -8.77 19.70
CA ALA A 23 3.69 -7.98 18.94
C ALA A 23 4.96 -8.78 18.60
N LYS A 24 5.36 -9.70 19.48
CA LYS A 24 6.50 -10.61 19.27
C LYS A 24 6.25 -11.67 18.21
N ILE A 25 5.00 -11.94 17.82
CA ILE A 25 4.69 -12.88 16.74
C ILE A 25 5.11 -12.26 15.40
N PRO A 26 6.05 -12.90 14.66
CA PRO A 26 6.51 -12.40 13.37
C PRO A 26 5.35 -12.19 12.38
N PHE A 27 5.41 -11.09 11.63
CA PHE A 27 4.32 -10.70 10.71
C PHE A 27 4.02 -11.76 9.63
N MET A 28 5.01 -12.56 9.24
CA MET A 28 4.83 -13.68 8.29
C MET A 28 3.83 -14.75 8.76
N TYR A 29 3.62 -14.89 10.08
CA TYR A 29 2.68 -15.87 10.65
C TYR A 29 1.32 -15.26 11.00
N ARG A 30 1.13 -13.95 10.82
CA ARG A 30 -0.12 -13.27 11.17
C ARG A 30 -1.21 -13.59 10.12
N PRO A 31 -2.38 -14.12 10.52
CA PRO A 31 -3.40 -14.49 9.54
C PRO A 31 -3.91 -13.28 8.75
N GLY A 32 -4.25 -13.50 7.48
CA GLY A 32 -4.74 -12.45 6.57
C GLY A 32 -3.67 -11.55 5.94
N ILE A 33 -2.49 -11.39 6.56
CA ILE A 33 -1.40 -10.54 6.04
C ILE A 33 -0.09 -11.29 5.79
N GLY A 34 0.18 -12.36 6.54
CA GLY A 34 1.52 -12.95 6.64
C GLY A 34 2.07 -13.54 5.34
N LYS A 35 1.20 -14.17 4.54
CA LYS A 35 1.60 -14.72 3.23
C LYS A 35 2.12 -13.63 2.29
N LEU A 36 1.40 -12.51 2.18
CA LEU A 36 1.80 -11.41 1.30
C LEU A 36 2.99 -10.63 1.88
N TYR A 37 3.01 -10.44 3.20
CA TYR A 37 4.14 -9.84 3.91
C TYR A 37 5.44 -10.61 3.63
N TYR A 38 5.42 -11.93 3.83
CA TYR A 38 6.57 -12.81 3.57
C TYR A 38 7.01 -12.74 2.10
N LYS A 39 6.06 -12.83 1.16
CA LYS A 39 6.33 -12.69 -0.28
C LYS A 39 7.07 -11.37 -0.58
N ARG A 40 6.64 -10.26 0.03
CA ARG A 40 7.28 -8.95 -0.17
C ARG A 40 8.63 -8.84 0.51
N GLN A 41 8.81 -9.37 1.72
CA GLN A 41 10.12 -9.44 2.38
C GLN A 41 11.14 -10.20 1.53
N LYS A 42 10.73 -11.35 0.95
CA LYS A 42 11.58 -12.12 0.04
C LYS A 42 11.97 -11.31 -1.19
N GLU A 43 10.99 -10.69 -1.86
CA GLU A 43 11.26 -9.87 -3.05
C GLU A 43 12.17 -8.66 -2.76
N ILE A 44 12.01 -8.03 -1.60
CA ILE A 44 12.88 -6.94 -1.14
C ILE A 44 14.30 -7.45 -0.95
N HIS A 45 14.47 -8.58 -0.27
CA HIS A 45 15.78 -9.20 -0.04
C HIS A 45 16.46 -9.54 -1.38
N ASP A 46 15.75 -10.25 -2.26
CA ASP A 46 16.25 -10.64 -3.58
C ASP A 46 16.66 -9.40 -4.40
N TYR A 47 15.85 -8.33 -4.36
CA TYR A 47 16.14 -7.08 -5.06
C TYR A 47 17.44 -6.40 -4.60
N TYR A 48 17.78 -6.48 -3.31
CA TYR A 48 19.04 -5.93 -2.81
C TYR A 48 20.26 -6.68 -3.34
N LEU A 49 20.12 -7.97 -3.66
CA LEU A 49 21.19 -8.79 -4.23
C LEU A 49 21.41 -8.57 -5.73
N TYR A 50 20.46 -7.96 -6.43
CA TYR A 50 20.56 -7.69 -7.86
C TYR A 50 21.64 -6.67 -8.20
N ASN A 51 22.33 -6.91 -9.32
CA ASN A 51 23.16 -5.91 -9.99
C ASN A 51 22.29 -4.84 -10.67
N LYS A 52 22.92 -3.84 -11.29
CA LYS A 52 22.22 -2.72 -11.93
C LYS A 52 21.23 -3.19 -13.02
N ASP A 53 21.65 -4.08 -13.90
CA ASP A 53 20.85 -4.51 -15.05
C ASP A 53 19.66 -5.36 -14.60
N ASP A 54 19.87 -6.24 -13.62
CA ASP A 54 18.80 -7.04 -13.00
C ASP A 54 17.78 -6.15 -12.27
N ARG A 55 18.22 -5.09 -11.59
CA ARG A 55 17.32 -4.10 -10.98
C ARG A 55 16.50 -3.36 -12.03
N GLN A 56 17.12 -2.93 -13.12
CA GLN A 56 16.43 -2.27 -14.23
C GLN A 56 15.40 -3.20 -14.87
N ASN A 57 15.77 -4.45 -15.14
CA ASN A 57 14.87 -5.46 -15.68
C ASN A 57 13.69 -5.76 -14.74
N PHE A 58 13.96 -5.87 -13.44
CA PHE A 58 12.93 -6.06 -12.42
C PHE A 58 11.92 -4.91 -12.40
N ILE A 59 12.39 -3.66 -12.42
CA ILE A 59 11.54 -2.47 -12.45
C ILE A 59 10.75 -2.40 -13.75
N PHE A 60 11.44 -2.56 -14.89
CA PHE A 60 10.82 -2.47 -16.22
C PHE A 60 9.69 -3.49 -16.38
N LYS A 61 9.92 -4.77 -16.09
CA LYS A 61 8.89 -5.81 -16.17
C LYS A 61 7.66 -5.49 -15.34
N ARG A 62 7.85 -4.96 -14.12
CA ARG A 62 6.73 -4.58 -13.24
C ARG A 62 5.95 -3.39 -13.78
N ILE A 63 6.64 -2.36 -14.21
CA ILE A 63 6.00 -1.17 -14.78
C ILE A 63 5.25 -1.53 -16.06
N TYR A 64 5.89 -2.31 -16.95
CA TYR A 64 5.25 -2.81 -18.16
C TYR A 64 3.93 -3.52 -17.83
N ASN A 65 3.96 -4.50 -16.92
CA ASN A 65 2.76 -5.25 -16.54
C ASN A 65 1.67 -4.37 -15.91
N ILE A 66 2.03 -3.36 -15.12
CA ILE A 66 1.06 -2.43 -14.52
C ILE A 66 0.43 -1.54 -15.59
N VAL A 67 1.23 -0.98 -16.49
CA VAL A 67 0.77 -0.11 -17.58
C VAL A 67 -0.10 -0.88 -18.56
N ASP A 68 0.34 -2.07 -18.95
CA ASP A 68 -0.39 -2.97 -19.84
C ASP A 68 -1.75 -3.35 -19.24
N PHE A 69 -1.75 -3.79 -17.98
CA PHE A 69 -3.00 -4.07 -17.26
C PHE A 69 -3.92 -2.85 -17.24
N ALA A 70 -3.40 -1.67 -16.91
CA ALA A 70 -4.19 -0.47 -16.79
C ALA A 70 -4.84 -0.05 -18.12
N ILE A 71 -4.09 -0.08 -19.23
CA ILE A 71 -4.59 0.22 -20.58
C ILE A 71 -5.75 -0.70 -20.97
N HIS A 72 -5.61 -2.00 -20.69
CA HIS A 72 -6.57 -3.00 -21.14
C HIS A 72 -7.81 -3.12 -20.25
N ASN A 73 -7.71 -2.73 -18.97
CA ASN A 73 -8.75 -3.05 -17.98
C ASN A 73 -9.39 -1.82 -17.31
N ILE A 74 -8.91 -0.60 -17.58
CA ILE A 74 -9.39 0.60 -16.88
C ILE A 74 -9.60 1.76 -17.86
N ASP A 75 -10.85 2.20 -18.00
CA ASP A 75 -11.29 3.21 -18.97
C ASP A 75 -10.46 4.51 -18.92
N PHE A 76 -10.21 5.02 -17.71
CA PHE A 76 -9.40 6.20 -17.50
C PHE A 76 -8.03 6.10 -18.18
N PHE A 77 -7.31 4.98 -18.00
CA PHE A 77 -5.98 4.81 -18.56
C PHE A 77 -6.02 4.62 -20.07
N LYS A 78 -7.03 3.90 -20.58
CA LYS A 78 -7.27 3.76 -22.02
C LYS A 78 -7.46 5.13 -22.68
N GLU A 79 -8.31 5.98 -22.12
CA GLU A 79 -8.56 7.32 -22.63
C GLU A 79 -7.37 8.27 -22.48
N HIS A 80 -6.78 8.34 -21.26
CA HIS A 80 -5.70 9.26 -20.95
C HIS A 80 -4.47 8.99 -21.82
N TYR A 81 -4.10 7.72 -21.97
CA TYR A 81 -2.94 7.37 -22.78
C TYR A 81 -3.20 7.52 -24.28
N ALA A 82 -4.39 7.17 -24.78
CA ALA A 82 -4.76 7.43 -26.17
C ALA A 82 -4.69 8.94 -26.52
N LYS A 83 -5.23 9.81 -25.66
CA LYS A 83 -5.16 11.28 -25.82
C LYS A 83 -3.72 11.81 -25.84
N ASN A 84 -2.81 11.16 -25.14
CA ASN A 84 -1.39 11.51 -25.10
C ASN A 84 -0.55 10.74 -26.15
N ASN A 85 -1.19 10.11 -27.15
CA ASN A 85 -0.54 9.29 -28.16
C ASN A 85 0.38 8.22 -27.57
N PHE A 86 0.03 7.63 -26.41
CA PHE A 86 0.80 6.60 -25.75
C PHE A 86 0.12 5.23 -25.86
N SER A 87 0.90 4.21 -26.17
CA SER A 87 0.49 2.80 -26.21
C SER A 87 1.57 1.93 -25.57
N ILE A 88 1.21 0.70 -25.21
CA ILE A 88 2.14 -0.25 -24.57
C ILE A 88 3.37 -0.55 -25.44
N ASP A 89 3.23 -0.54 -26.77
CA ASP A 89 4.33 -0.79 -27.73
C ASP A 89 5.48 0.23 -27.64
N LYS A 90 5.23 1.38 -26.99
CA LYS A 90 6.25 2.41 -26.73
C LYS A 90 7.18 2.06 -25.57
N LEU A 91 6.84 1.04 -24.76
CA LEU A 91 7.66 0.55 -23.65
C LEU A 91 8.43 -0.71 -24.06
N LYS A 92 9.67 -0.55 -24.54
CA LYS A 92 10.53 -1.66 -25.00
C LYS A 92 11.70 -1.94 -24.06
N LYS A 93 12.13 -0.94 -23.30
CA LYS A 93 13.26 -1.03 -22.36
C LYS A 93 13.08 -0.11 -21.17
N PHE A 94 13.93 -0.28 -20.15
CA PHE A 94 13.89 0.50 -18.91
C PHE A 94 13.86 2.01 -19.15
N GLU A 95 14.65 2.51 -20.10
CA GLU A 95 14.70 3.94 -20.37
C GLU A 95 13.34 4.45 -20.82
N ASP A 96 12.52 3.66 -21.52
CA ASP A 96 11.23 4.11 -22.06
C ASP A 96 10.18 4.44 -20.99
N ILE A 97 10.41 4.10 -19.72
CA ILE A 97 9.50 4.41 -18.60
C ILE A 97 9.19 5.92 -18.55
N HIS A 98 10.13 6.80 -18.91
CA HIS A 98 9.90 8.25 -18.92
C HIS A 98 8.85 8.70 -19.95
N LYS A 99 8.49 7.84 -20.91
CA LYS A 99 7.48 8.14 -21.94
C LYS A 99 6.06 7.97 -21.43
N ILE A 100 5.86 7.34 -20.28
CA ILE A 100 4.53 7.14 -19.69
C ILE A 100 3.94 8.51 -19.35
N PRO A 101 2.74 8.86 -19.87
CA PRO A 101 2.11 10.13 -19.57
C PRO A 101 1.88 10.32 -18.07
N ILE A 102 2.27 11.48 -17.55
CA ILE A 102 2.11 11.82 -16.13
C ILE A 102 0.62 11.92 -15.78
N ILE A 103 0.27 11.42 -14.60
CA ILE A 103 -1.09 11.48 -14.04
C ILE A 103 -1.06 12.37 -12.79
N THR A 104 -1.99 13.30 -12.69
CA THR A 104 -2.09 14.24 -11.56
C THR A 104 -3.40 14.03 -10.79
N LYS A 105 -3.47 14.55 -9.55
CA LYS A 105 -4.70 14.56 -8.74
C LYS A 105 -5.86 15.26 -9.46
N SER A 106 -5.60 16.34 -10.19
CA SER A 106 -6.63 17.07 -10.93
C SER A 106 -7.19 16.25 -12.08
N ILE A 107 -6.34 15.53 -12.83
CA ILE A 107 -6.78 14.62 -13.90
C ILE A 107 -7.69 13.52 -13.33
N LEU A 108 -7.26 12.86 -12.24
CA LEU A 108 -8.06 11.77 -11.64
C LEU A 108 -9.44 12.22 -11.14
N LYS A 109 -9.58 13.48 -10.72
CA LYS A 109 -10.87 14.04 -10.26
C LYS A 109 -11.86 14.29 -11.38
N GLN A 110 -11.42 14.38 -12.63
CA GLN A 110 -12.29 14.52 -13.79
C GLN A 110 -13.03 13.22 -14.12
N TYR A 111 -12.65 12.11 -13.48
CA TYR A 111 -13.18 10.78 -13.71
C TYR A 111 -13.86 10.24 -12.45
N ASP A 112 -15.02 9.62 -12.65
CA ASP A 112 -15.67 8.81 -11.62
C ASP A 112 -14.69 7.74 -11.08
N ILE A 113 -14.75 7.47 -9.78
CA ILE A 113 -13.90 6.46 -9.12
C ILE A 113 -13.95 5.11 -9.83
N GLU A 114 -15.10 4.72 -10.37
CA GLU A 114 -15.30 3.46 -11.09
C GLU A 114 -14.52 3.43 -12.41
N LYS A 115 -14.54 4.53 -13.17
CA LYS A 115 -13.83 4.62 -14.46
C LYS A 115 -12.31 4.58 -14.32
N ARG A 116 -11.79 4.88 -13.12
CA ARG A 116 -10.35 4.91 -12.83
C ARG A 116 -9.88 3.81 -11.89
N SER A 117 -10.69 2.77 -11.69
CA SER A 117 -10.37 1.66 -10.79
C SER A 117 -10.68 0.32 -11.40
N SER A 118 -9.86 -0.69 -11.11
CA SER A 118 -10.17 -2.08 -11.44
C SER A 118 -11.26 -2.62 -10.51
N VAL A 119 -12.14 -3.48 -11.04
CA VAL A 119 -13.16 -4.19 -10.26
C VAL A 119 -12.47 -5.33 -9.50
N GLN A 120 -12.47 -5.24 -8.17
CA GLN A 120 -11.87 -6.22 -7.28
C GLN A 120 -12.83 -6.56 -6.13
N THR A 121 -12.78 -7.81 -5.67
CA THR A 121 -13.60 -8.24 -4.53
C THR A 121 -13.07 -7.64 -3.23
N ASN A 122 -13.98 -7.27 -2.32
CA ASN A 122 -13.64 -6.71 -0.99
C ASN A 122 -12.87 -5.37 -1.01
N ARG A 123 -12.83 -4.66 -2.14
CA ARG A 123 -12.33 -3.29 -2.19
C ARG A 123 -13.25 -2.36 -1.38
N TYR A 124 -12.68 -1.36 -0.73
CA TYR A 124 -13.44 -0.35 0.02
C TYR A 124 -12.87 1.05 -0.26
N ILE A 125 -13.73 2.06 -0.15
CA ILE A 125 -13.36 3.45 -0.44
C ILE A 125 -12.60 4.03 0.74
N VAL A 126 -11.48 4.67 0.44
CA VAL A 126 -10.78 5.59 1.33
C VAL A 126 -10.59 6.92 0.62
N ASN A 127 -10.25 7.96 1.36
CA ASN A 127 -9.94 9.25 0.80
C ASN A 127 -8.61 9.78 1.35
N THR A 128 -8.00 10.69 0.59
CA THR A 128 -6.88 11.48 1.07
C THR A 128 -7.41 12.56 2.02
N GLY A 129 -6.91 12.62 3.25
CA GLY A 129 -7.11 13.78 4.13
C GLY A 129 -6.19 14.94 3.71
N GLY A 130 -6.54 16.18 4.07
CA GLY A 130 -5.67 17.34 3.84
C GLY A 130 -6.35 18.69 4.07
N SER A 131 -5.58 19.67 4.54
CA SER A 131 -5.99 21.05 4.80
C SER A 131 -6.34 21.86 3.55
N SER A 132 -6.05 21.35 2.34
CA SER A 132 -6.22 22.04 1.05
C SER A 132 -7.63 21.90 0.44
N GLY A 133 -8.64 21.55 1.22
CA GLY A 133 -10.06 21.66 0.86
C GLY A 133 -10.69 20.51 0.09
N GLU A 134 -9.96 19.76 -0.75
CA GLU A 134 -10.61 18.74 -1.58
C GLU A 134 -9.94 17.35 -1.56
N PRO A 135 -10.56 16.35 -0.91
CA PRO A 135 -10.07 14.99 -0.86
C PRO A 135 -10.12 14.30 -2.24
N LEU A 136 -9.26 13.32 -2.45
CA LEU A 136 -9.33 12.35 -3.55
C LEU A 136 -9.71 10.99 -2.96
N SER A 137 -10.85 10.45 -3.40
CA SER A 137 -11.29 9.10 -3.04
C SER A 137 -10.69 8.04 -3.95
N PHE A 138 -10.38 6.87 -3.44
CA PHE A 138 -9.88 5.73 -4.21
C PHE A 138 -10.18 4.41 -3.48
N TYR A 139 -10.19 3.31 -4.23
CA TYR A 139 -10.36 1.98 -3.67
C TYR A 139 -9.05 1.43 -3.13
N ILE A 140 -9.11 0.75 -1.99
CA ILE A 140 -8.02 -0.10 -1.49
C ILE A 140 -8.55 -1.49 -1.13
N GLU A 141 -7.64 -2.45 -1.12
CA GLU A 141 -7.92 -3.82 -0.72
C GLU A 141 -7.35 -4.11 0.67
N PRO A 142 -7.99 -4.94 1.52
CA PRO A 142 -7.43 -5.32 2.81
C PRO A 142 -6.05 -6.00 2.71
N SER A 143 -5.78 -6.70 1.61
CA SER A 143 -4.49 -7.32 1.30
C SER A 143 -3.34 -6.30 1.26
N SER A 144 -3.61 -5.04 0.89
CA SER A 144 -2.59 -3.99 0.76
C SER A 144 -1.78 -3.76 2.05
N MET A 145 -2.34 -4.04 3.22
CA MET A 145 -1.65 -3.90 4.52
C MET A 145 -0.37 -4.74 4.61
N GLY A 146 -0.43 -6.00 4.16
CA GLY A 146 0.74 -6.89 4.18
C GLY A 146 1.83 -6.39 3.23
N HIS A 147 1.44 -5.77 2.11
CA HIS A 147 2.36 -5.17 1.15
C HIS A 147 3.07 -3.94 1.72
N GLU A 148 2.31 -3.00 2.29
CA GLU A 148 2.82 -1.77 2.89
C GLU A 148 3.76 -2.04 4.06
N TRP A 149 3.33 -2.91 5.00
CA TRP A 149 4.10 -3.18 6.21
C TRP A 149 5.45 -3.85 5.93
N ALA A 150 5.55 -4.71 4.92
CA ALA A 150 6.85 -5.30 4.55
C ALA A 150 7.87 -4.23 4.15
N HIS A 151 7.45 -3.25 3.34
CA HIS A 151 8.32 -2.15 2.92
C HIS A 151 8.63 -1.20 4.09
N MET A 152 7.62 -0.78 4.85
CA MET A 152 7.82 0.14 5.97
C MET A 152 8.72 -0.45 7.05
N HIS A 153 8.53 -1.73 7.41
CA HIS A 153 9.39 -2.40 8.38
C HIS A 153 10.82 -2.57 7.88
N THR A 154 11.02 -2.85 6.58
CA THR A 154 12.37 -2.88 5.99
C THR A 154 13.04 -1.52 6.05
N ILE A 155 12.31 -0.43 5.76
CA ILE A 155 12.87 0.93 5.84
C ILE A 155 13.27 1.24 7.28
N TRP A 156 12.36 1.01 8.23
CA TRP A 156 12.62 1.31 9.64
C TRP A 156 13.69 0.40 10.27
N SER A 157 13.82 -0.85 9.83
CA SER A 157 14.86 -1.75 10.36
C SER A 157 16.29 -1.28 10.08
N LYS A 158 16.48 -0.37 9.10
CA LYS A 158 17.76 0.31 8.86
C LYS A 158 18.16 1.26 10.01
N LEU A 159 17.19 1.63 10.85
CA LEU A 159 17.35 2.48 12.03
C LEU A 159 17.11 1.66 13.32
N ASP A 160 17.46 0.37 13.29
CA ASP A 160 17.33 -0.59 14.39
C ASP A 160 15.91 -0.85 14.93
N TYR A 161 14.88 -0.28 14.30
CA TYR A 161 13.50 -0.58 14.62
C TYR A 161 13.21 -2.08 14.47
N LYS A 162 12.57 -2.65 15.49
CA LYS A 162 12.03 -4.00 15.51
C LYS A 162 10.52 -3.92 15.46
N THR A 163 9.88 -4.86 14.79
CA THR A 163 8.41 -4.86 14.58
C THR A 163 7.61 -5.00 15.88
N TYR A 164 8.26 -5.37 16.98
CA TYR A 164 7.69 -5.44 18.33
C TYR A 164 8.02 -4.22 19.19
N ASN A 165 8.69 -3.18 18.66
CA ASN A 165 8.83 -1.94 19.40
C ASN A 165 7.48 -1.25 19.49
N LEU A 166 7.12 -0.86 20.72
CA LEU A 166 5.97 -0.03 20.99
C LEU A 166 6.19 1.36 20.39
N LYS A 167 5.18 1.90 19.72
CA LYS A 167 5.22 3.22 19.09
C LYS A 167 4.24 4.17 19.74
N LEU A 168 4.55 5.47 19.68
CA LEU A 168 3.60 6.55 19.90
C LEU A 168 3.34 7.22 18.55
N VAL A 169 2.08 7.37 18.16
CA VAL A 169 1.68 7.88 16.84
C VAL A 169 0.79 9.10 16.99
N PHE A 170 1.26 10.21 16.45
CA PHE A 170 0.51 11.46 16.32
C PHE A 170 -0.13 11.51 14.93
N ALA A 171 -1.41 11.14 14.84
CA ALA A 171 -2.11 11.00 13.55
C ALA A 171 -3.34 11.92 13.42
N GLY A 172 -3.53 12.87 14.35
CA GLY A 172 -4.60 13.86 14.28
C GLY A 172 -6.01 13.28 14.41
N ARG A 173 -6.14 12.06 14.97
CA ARG A 173 -7.46 11.48 15.27
C ARG A 173 -7.91 12.02 16.62
N SER A 174 -8.69 13.10 16.60
CA SER A 174 -9.28 13.63 17.84
C SER A 174 -10.27 12.61 18.42
N CYS A 175 -9.91 12.00 19.55
CA CYS A 175 -10.84 11.32 20.44
C CYS A 175 -11.03 12.19 21.68
N PRO A 176 -12.09 13.02 21.75
CA PRO A 176 -12.25 14.03 22.80
C PRO A 176 -12.16 13.47 24.23
N ASN A 177 -12.55 12.20 24.41
CA ASN A 177 -12.69 11.57 25.72
C ASN A 177 -11.58 10.55 26.03
N VAL A 178 -10.65 10.27 25.10
CA VAL A 178 -9.56 9.32 25.29
C VAL A 178 -8.30 9.92 24.66
N PRO A 179 -7.46 10.61 25.44
CA PRO A 179 -6.32 11.36 24.91
C PRO A 179 -5.23 10.46 24.34
N ILE A 180 -5.16 9.21 24.80
CA ILE A 180 -4.21 8.21 24.33
C ILE A 180 -4.91 6.85 24.31
N ARG A 181 -4.86 6.16 23.16
CA ARG A 181 -5.48 4.83 23.00
C ARG A 181 -4.47 3.82 22.46
N TYR A 182 -4.34 2.69 23.15
CA TYR A 182 -3.55 1.57 22.66
C TYR A 182 -4.28 0.85 21.51
N ASP A 183 -3.59 0.57 20.42
CA ASP A 183 -4.02 -0.29 19.31
C ASP A 183 -3.15 -1.56 19.31
N GLY A 184 -3.73 -2.67 19.75
CA GLY A 184 -3.04 -3.95 19.81
C GLY A 184 -2.74 -4.59 18.45
N THR A 185 -3.44 -4.21 17.39
CA THR A 185 -3.14 -4.69 16.03
C THR A 185 -1.82 -4.12 15.54
N ARG A 186 -1.60 -2.82 15.78
CA ARG A 186 -0.44 -2.06 15.29
C ARG A 186 0.69 -1.94 16.30
N HIS A 187 0.44 -2.36 17.54
CA HIS A 187 1.33 -2.21 18.69
C HIS A 187 1.79 -0.75 18.84
N HIS A 188 0.82 0.15 18.99
CA HIS A 188 1.08 1.56 19.21
C HIS A 188 0.07 2.21 20.14
N TYR A 189 0.45 3.35 20.70
CA TYR A 189 -0.47 4.34 21.23
C TYR A 189 -0.78 5.38 20.17
N ALA A 190 -2.05 5.61 19.92
CA ALA A 190 -2.54 6.72 19.11
C ALA A 190 -2.86 7.91 20.02
N VAL A 191 -2.33 9.08 19.65
CA VAL A 191 -2.59 10.40 20.25
C VAL A 191 -3.35 11.26 19.26
#